data_AF-A0A7V9J4C8-F1
#
_entry.id   AF-A0A7V9J4C8-F1
#
_cell.length_a   1.000
_cell.length_b   1.000
_cell.length_c   1.000
_cell.angle_alpha   90.00
_cell.angle_beta   90.00
_cell.angle_gamma   90.00
#
_symmetry.space_group_name_H-M   'P 1'
#
loop_
_entity.id
_entity.type
_entity.pdbx_description
1 polymer ?
#
loop_
_entity_poly.entity_id
_entity_poly.type
_entity_poly.pdbx_seq_one_letter_code
_entity_poly.pdbx_strand_id
1 'polypeptide(L)'
;MMGHQKEERELFNYAVNLEKRVRSDHPLRRVAGLIDFKFVRAEVADCYGSNGHVSVDPEVIMKMMFLLFFDDVASERELMKIIAERLDYLWFLGYGLEDEIPDHSVLSKARARWGKEVFQRLFVGTIEQCVRAGLVDGRKLHVDSSLIEADASRESVIKGPPELIAALKRAYAATESKLGEGVTTPESYQAVNDRMMSKSDPDAAMVSRGRHDSRPRYHHHRAIDDQKGVITAVETTPGSVTENRKLLDLIDHHESNTGRAAEAVVGDHKYGTQDNFVACQERGLTTHLGDASKGQDHHKVHGIFAESAFVYDPRSNTYRCPAGEVLRPRRVHPVRHTMEYKA
;
A
#
# COMPACT_ATOMS: atom_id res chain seq x y z
N MET A 1 -29.98 2.14 -7.41
CA MET A 1 -29.82 0.87 -8.17
C MET A 1 -28.45 0.80 -8.82
N MET A 2 -27.91 -0.41 -8.97
CA MET A 2 -26.67 -0.65 -9.74
C MET A 2 -26.91 -0.43 -11.23
N GLY A 3 -26.00 0.29 -11.88
CA GLY A 3 -26.04 0.51 -13.33
C GLY A 3 -25.48 -0.66 -14.11
N HIS A 4 -25.90 -0.76 -15.36
CA HIS A 4 -25.35 -1.70 -16.33
C HIS A 4 -25.06 -0.97 -17.63
N GLN A 5 -23.80 -0.89 -18.01
CA GLN A 5 -23.37 -0.42 -19.32
C GLN A 5 -23.61 -1.55 -20.31
N LYS A 6 -24.45 -1.29 -21.30
CA LYS A 6 -24.64 -2.23 -22.40
C LYS A 6 -23.44 -2.09 -23.32
N GLU A 7 -22.71 -3.18 -23.56
CA GLU A 7 -21.74 -3.26 -24.66
C GLU A 7 -22.45 -3.38 -26.01
N GLU A 8 -23.51 -2.61 -26.25
CA GLU A 8 -24.04 -2.42 -27.59
C GLU A 8 -23.06 -1.50 -28.32
N ARG A 9 -21.95 -2.10 -28.79
CA ARG A 9 -21.15 -1.51 -29.86
C ARG A 9 -22.16 -1.14 -30.92
N GLU A 10 -22.32 0.14 -31.21
CA GLU A 10 -23.25 0.62 -32.23
C GLU A 10 -22.85 0.00 -33.58
N LEU A 11 -23.28 -1.24 -33.82
CA LEU A 11 -23.10 -1.99 -35.05
C LEU A 11 -23.86 -1.29 -36.19
N PHE A 12 -24.72 -0.34 -35.85
CA PHE A 12 -25.65 0.36 -36.71
C PHE A 12 -25.38 1.87 -36.86
N ASN A 13 -24.32 2.42 -36.24
CA ASN A 13 -23.88 3.78 -36.57
C ASN A 13 -23.02 3.73 -37.82
N TYR A 14 -23.68 3.85 -38.98
CA TYR A 14 -23.04 3.72 -40.30
C TYR A 14 -21.99 4.81 -40.57
N ALA A 15 -21.98 5.91 -39.79
CA ALA A 15 -21.09 7.04 -40.00
C ALA A 15 -19.73 6.92 -39.28
N VAL A 16 -19.72 6.46 -38.02
CA VAL A 16 -18.49 6.35 -37.21
C VAL A 16 -18.49 5.06 -36.39
N ASN A 17 -17.44 4.27 -36.56
CA ASN A 17 -17.25 3.01 -35.84
C ASN A 17 -16.00 3.10 -34.95
N LEU A 18 -16.17 3.17 -33.63
CA LEU A 18 -15.07 3.30 -32.67
C LEU A 18 -14.09 2.11 -32.73
N GLU A 19 -14.59 0.90 -32.97
CA GLU A 19 -13.77 -0.31 -33.13
C GLU A 19 -12.79 -0.19 -34.30
N LYS A 20 -13.17 0.48 -35.39
CA LYS A 20 -12.27 0.74 -36.53
C LYS A 20 -11.37 1.97 -36.32
N ARG A 21 -11.81 2.94 -35.51
CA ARG A 21 -11.06 4.18 -35.24
C ARG A 21 -9.92 3.97 -34.26
N VAL A 22 -10.14 3.19 -33.21
CA VAL A 22 -9.09 2.86 -32.24
C VAL A 22 -8.19 1.80 -32.84
N ARG A 23 -6.96 2.20 -33.14
CA ARG A 23 -5.90 1.35 -33.69
C ARG A 23 -5.78 0.02 -32.95
N SER A 24 -5.54 -1.07 -33.68
CA SER A 24 -5.47 -2.44 -33.13
C SER A 24 -4.35 -2.66 -32.10
N ASP A 25 -3.22 -1.95 -32.22
CA ASP A 25 -2.10 -2.01 -31.27
C ASP A 25 -2.24 -1.08 -30.05
N HIS A 26 -3.36 -0.35 -29.93
CA HIS A 26 -3.55 0.66 -28.89
C HIS A 26 -3.44 0.04 -27.47
N PRO A 27 -2.72 0.67 -26.52
CA PRO A 27 -2.53 0.10 -25.19
C PRO A 27 -3.82 -0.30 -24.46
N LEU A 28 -4.86 0.55 -24.53
CA LEU A 28 -6.16 0.26 -23.90
C LEU A 28 -6.84 -1.01 -24.45
N ARG A 29 -6.53 -1.43 -25.68
CA ARG A 29 -7.02 -2.72 -26.21
C ARG A 29 -6.36 -3.90 -25.52
N ARG A 30 -5.07 -3.79 -25.21
CA ARG A 30 -4.35 -4.81 -24.44
C ARG A 30 -4.90 -4.87 -23.02
N VAL A 31 -5.10 -3.71 -22.38
CA VAL A 31 -5.70 -3.62 -21.04
C VAL A 31 -7.09 -4.28 -21.03
N ALA A 32 -7.98 -3.89 -21.95
CA ALA A 32 -9.33 -4.45 -22.05
C ALA A 32 -9.36 -5.96 -22.35
N GLY A 33 -8.34 -6.49 -23.04
CA GLY A 33 -8.23 -7.91 -23.33
C GLY A 33 -7.58 -8.75 -22.23
N LEU A 34 -6.78 -8.15 -21.36
CA LEU A 34 -6.00 -8.85 -20.32
C LEU A 34 -6.62 -8.73 -18.92
N ILE A 35 -7.31 -7.63 -18.64
CA ILE A 35 -7.94 -7.37 -17.33
C ILE A 35 -9.43 -7.62 -17.46
N ASP A 36 -9.94 -8.56 -16.67
CA ASP A 36 -11.36 -8.71 -16.46
C ASP A 36 -11.83 -7.69 -15.42
N PHE A 37 -12.66 -6.73 -15.83
CA PHE A 37 -13.28 -5.75 -14.93
C PHE A 37 -14.67 -6.20 -14.42
N LYS A 38 -15.21 -7.32 -14.93
CA LYS A 38 -16.58 -7.74 -14.60
C LYS A 38 -16.72 -8.16 -13.14
N PHE A 39 -15.64 -8.65 -12.52
CA PHE A 39 -15.61 -9.03 -11.10
C PHE A 39 -16.00 -7.87 -10.17
N VAL A 40 -15.73 -6.62 -10.58
CA VAL A 40 -16.05 -5.42 -9.79
C VAL A 40 -17.53 -5.39 -9.41
N ARG A 41 -18.43 -5.79 -10.32
CA ARG A 41 -19.89 -5.79 -10.05
C ARG A 41 -20.26 -6.71 -8.90
N ALA A 42 -19.64 -7.89 -8.82
CA ALA A 42 -19.89 -8.82 -7.73
C ALA A 42 -19.37 -8.26 -6.39
N GLU A 43 -18.18 -7.67 -6.40
CA GLU A 43 -17.53 -7.13 -5.19
C GLU A 43 -18.28 -5.96 -4.54
N VAL A 44 -18.95 -5.16 -5.37
CA VAL A 44 -19.68 -3.97 -4.90
C VAL A 44 -21.19 -4.20 -4.76
N ALA A 45 -21.71 -5.39 -5.06
CA ALA A 45 -23.15 -5.65 -5.17
C ALA A 45 -23.93 -5.20 -3.92
N ASP A 46 -23.40 -5.52 -2.73
CA ASP A 46 -24.01 -5.19 -1.44
C ASP A 46 -24.07 -3.68 -1.16
N CYS A 47 -23.29 -2.87 -1.89
CA CYS A 47 -23.30 -1.42 -1.79
C CYS A 47 -24.47 -0.76 -2.55
N TYR A 48 -25.28 -1.53 -3.28
CA TYR A 48 -26.37 -1.02 -4.13
C TYR A 48 -27.72 -1.61 -3.73
N GLY A 49 -28.70 -0.73 -3.52
CA GLY A 49 -30.10 -1.14 -3.30
C GLY A 49 -30.86 -1.43 -4.60
N SER A 50 -32.01 -2.08 -4.45
CA SER A 50 -32.95 -2.45 -5.53
C SER A 50 -33.84 -1.31 -6.03
N ASN A 51 -33.88 -0.17 -5.32
CA ASN A 51 -34.72 0.99 -5.66
C ASN A 51 -33.88 2.28 -5.76
N GLY A 52 -34.45 3.33 -6.36
CA GLY A 52 -33.83 4.66 -6.50
C GLY A 52 -33.06 4.86 -7.81
N HIS A 53 -32.37 6.01 -7.94
CA HIS A 53 -31.64 6.36 -9.17
C HIS A 53 -30.62 5.28 -9.58
N VAL A 54 -30.54 5.06 -10.89
CA VAL A 54 -29.57 4.15 -11.51
C VAL A 54 -28.21 4.83 -11.50
N SER A 55 -27.22 4.17 -10.89
CA SER A 55 -25.83 4.63 -10.88
C SER A 55 -25.16 4.33 -12.22
N VAL A 56 -23.99 4.92 -12.48
CA VAL A 56 -23.07 4.39 -13.50
C VAL A 56 -22.64 2.97 -13.11
N ASP A 57 -22.38 2.15 -14.13
CA ASP A 57 -21.90 0.78 -13.97
C ASP A 57 -20.58 0.73 -13.17
N PRO A 58 -20.46 -0.11 -12.13
CA PRO A 58 -19.22 -0.29 -11.39
C PRO A 58 -18.00 -0.63 -12.26
N GLU A 59 -18.19 -1.40 -13.34
CA GLU A 59 -17.12 -1.73 -14.28
C GLU A 59 -16.56 -0.46 -14.93
N VAL A 60 -17.46 0.43 -15.39
CA VAL A 60 -17.11 1.70 -16.01
C VAL A 60 -16.47 2.65 -15.00
N ILE A 61 -16.98 2.69 -13.77
CA ILE A 61 -16.38 3.48 -12.68
C ILE A 61 -14.94 3.04 -12.42
N MET A 62 -14.68 1.73 -12.34
CA MET A 62 -13.33 1.20 -12.12
C MET A 62 -12.40 1.53 -13.30
N LYS A 63 -12.89 1.41 -14.55
CA LYS A 63 -12.15 1.81 -15.74
C LYS A 63 -11.84 3.32 -15.77
N MET A 64 -12.78 4.18 -15.35
CA MET A 64 -12.53 5.62 -15.22
C MET A 64 -11.45 5.92 -14.17
N MET A 65 -11.50 5.27 -13.01
CA MET A 65 -10.45 5.41 -11.99
C MET A 65 -9.09 4.93 -12.52
N PHE A 66 -9.06 3.85 -13.30
CA PHE A 66 -7.86 3.39 -13.97
C PHE A 66 -7.31 4.45 -14.95
N LEU A 67 -8.16 5.07 -15.76
CA LEU A 67 -7.75 6.10 -16.73
C LEU A 67 -7.13 7.35 -16.07
N LEU A 68 -7.52 7.69 -14.83
CA LEU A 68 -6.86 8.77 -14.07
C LEU A 68 -5.37 8.50 -13.93
N PHE A 69 -5.00 7.27 -13.57
CA PHE A 69 -3.61 6.91 -13.34
C PHE A 69 -2.88 6.52 -14.64
N PHE A 70 -3.59 5.92 -15.59
CA PHE A 70 -3.00 5.44 -16.84
C PHE A 70 -2.40 6.56 -17.68
N ASP A 71 -3.10 7.69 -17.80
CA ASP A 71 -2.65 8.87 -18.56
C ASP A 71 -2.32 10.07 -17.65
N ASP A 72 -2.14 9.85 -16.33
CA ASP A 72 -1.77 10.88 -15.34
C ASP A 72 -2.67 12.13 -15.40
N VAL A 73 -3.99 11.92 -15.40
CA VAL A 73 -4.99 12.99 -15.47
C VAL A 73 -5.11 13.67 -14.12
N ALA A 74 -4.92 14.99 -14.08
CA ALA A 74 -4.75 15.73 -12.83
C ALA A 74 -6.02 15.80 -11.95
N SER A 75 -7.22 15.60 -12.52
CA SER A 75 -8.46 15.60 -11.74
C SER A 75 -9.61 14.84 -12.40
N GLU A 76 -10.59 14.47 -11.58
CA GLU A 76 -11.83 13.83 -12.06
C GLU A 76 -12.65 14.75 -12.97
N ARG A 77 -12.63 16.07 -12.72
CA ARG A 77 -13.29 17.05 -13.58
C ARG A 77 -12.66 17.14 -14.96
N GLU A 78 -11.33 17.08 -14.99
CA GLU A 78 -10.58 17.04 -16.23
C GLU A 78 -10.81 15.72 -16.96
N LEU A 79 -10.84 14.60 -16.25
CA LEU A 79 -11.16 13.30 -16.84
C LEU A 79 -12.50 13.32 -17.58
N MET A 80 -13.56 13.87 -16.98
CA MET A 80 -14.88 13.92 -17.66
C MET A 80 -14.84 14.76 -18.96
N LYS A 81 -14.06 15.85 -19.00
CA LYS A 81 -13.85 16.62 -20.22
C LYS A 81 -13.09 15.82 -21.27
N ILE A 82 -12.02 15.13 -20.86
CA ILE A 82 -11.21 14.30 -21.74
C ILE A 82 -12.03 13.15 -22.33
N ILE A 83 -12.86 12.49 -21.52
CA ILE A 83 -13.72 11.39 -21.99
C ILE A 83 -14.63 11.85 -23.13
N ALA A 84 -15.20 13.05 -23.04
CA ALA A 84 -16.09 13.59 -24.08
C ALA A 84 -15.37 13.86 -25.43
N GLU A 85 -14.04 14.01 -25.41
CA GLU A 85 -13.26 14.38 -26.60
C GLU A 85 -12.45 13.21 -27.18
N ARG A 86 -12.13 12.20 -26.37
CA ARG A 86 -11.24 11.08 -26.74
C ARG A 86 -11.99 9.82 -27.15
N LEU A 87 -11.94 9.50 -28.43
CA LEU A 87 -12.57 8.31 -29.02
C LEU A 87 -12.04 6.99 -28.42
N ASP A 88 -10.78 6.95 -28.01
CA ASP A 88 -10.17 5.77 -27.39
C ASP A 88 -10.67 5.55 -25.95
N TYR A 89 -11.00 6.63 -25.23
CA TYR A 89 -11.62 6.55 -23.91
C TYR A 89 -13.07 6.11 -24.01
N LEU A 90 -13.85 6.67 -24.93
CA LEU A 90 -15.21 6.23 -25.21
C LEU A 90 -15.24 4.73 -25.54
N TRP A 91 -14.35 4.28 -26.43
CA TRP A 91 -14.22 2.86 -26.77
C TRP A 91 -13.91 1.98 -25.55
N PHE A 92 -12.93 2.38 -24.73
CA PHE A 92 -12.51 1.59 -23.57
C PHE A 92 -13.59 1.49 -22.48
N LEU A 93 -14.33 2.58 -22.28
CA LEU A 93 -15.43 2.66 -21.32
C LEU A 93 -16.73 2.03 -21.84
N GLY A 94 -16.82 1.74 -23.14
CA GLY A 94 -18.02 1.21 -23.77
C GLY A 94 -19.10 2.26 -24.01
N TYR A 95 -18.71 3.53 -24.16
CA TYR A 95 -19.61 4.63 -24.53
C TYR A 95 -19.66 4.80 -26.06
N GLY A 96 -20.85 5.13 -26.57
CA GLY A 96 -21.09 5.66 -27.90
C GLY A 96 -20.76 7.14 -28.01
N LEU A 97 -20.92 7.70 -29.22
CA LEU A 97 -20.69 9.13 -29.46
C LEU A 97 -21.81 10.03 -28.93
N GLU A 98 -23.01 9.47 -28.78
CA GLU A 98 -24.20 10.18 -28.30
C GLU A 98 -24.46 9.94 -26.81
N ASP A 99 -23.68 9.07 -26.18
CA ASP A 99 -23.83 8.75 -24.77
C ASP A 99 -23.48 9.95 -23.87
N GLU A 100 -24.31 10.17 -22.85
CA GLU A 100 -24.08 11.22 -21.87
C GLU A 100 -22.95 10.80 -20.92
N ILE A 101 -21.89 11.62 -20.87
CA ILE A 101 -20.77 11.41 -19.95
C ILE A 101 -21.20 11.81 -18.54
N PRO A 102 -20.95 10.95 -17.53
CA PRO A 102 -21.36 11.25 -16.17
C PRO A 102 -20.64 12.46 -15.57
N ASP A 103 -21.28 13.07 -14.58
CA ASP A 103 -20.64 14.11 -13.78
C ASP A 103 -19.47 13.56 -12.95
N HIS A 104 -18.45 14.40 -12.75
CA HIS A 104 -17.25 14.08 -11.96
C HIS A 104 -17.56 13.53 -10.56
N SER A 105 -18.68 13.93 -9.94
CA SER A 105 -19.08 13.44 -8.62
C SER A 105 -19.39 11.94 -8.56
N VAL A 106 -19.52 11.25 -9.70
CA VAL A 106 -19.72 9.79 -9.72
C VAL A 106 -18.56 9.06 -9.06
N LEU A 107 -17.31 9.47 -9.31
CA LEU A 107 -16.13 8.80 -8.77
C LEU A 107 -15.99 9.02 -7.25
N SER A 108 -16.21 10.24 -6.78
CA SER A 108 -16.19 10.54 -5.34
C SER A 108 -17.32 9.84 -4.57
N LYS A 109 -18.55 9.83 -5.12
CA LYS A 109 -19.67 9.08 -4.55
C LYS A 109 -19.42 7.57 -4.55
N ALA A 110 -18.79 7.04 -5.59
CA ALA A 110 -18.42 5.63 -5.65
C ALA A 110 -17.40 5.28 -4.57
N ARG A 111 -16.36 6.11 -4.39
CA ARG A 111 -15.37 5.89 -3.31
C ARG A 111 -16.00 5.86 -1.93
N ALA A 112 -16.85 6.84 -1.63
CA ALA A 112 -17.57 6.90 -0.36
C ALA A 112 -18.51 5.70 -0.16
N ARG A 113 -19.20 5.27 -1.23
CA ARG A 113 -20.14 4.14 -1.20
C ARG A 113 -19.43 2.80 -1.02
N TRP A 114 -18.32 2.57 -1.71
CA TRP A 114 -17.61 1.30 -1.68
C TRP A 114 -16.80 1.14 -0.39
N GLY A 115 -16.21 2.22 0.12
CA GLY A 115 -15.43 2.16 1.35
C GLY A 115 -14.14 1.34 1.21
N LYS A 116 -13.32 1.36 2.26
CA LYS A 116 -11.97 0.80 2.26
C LYS A 116 -11.97 -0.71 2.00
N GLU A 117 -12.89 -1.43 2.64
CA GLU A 117 -12.95 -2.89 2.64
C GLU A 117 -13.25 -3.42 1.23
N VAL A 118 -14.11 -2.74 0.47
CA VAL A 118 -14.37 -3.10 -0.93
C VAL A 118 -13.14 -2.83 -1.80
N PHE A 119 -12.45 -1.70 -1.64
CA PHE A 119 -11.21 -1.44 -2.39
C PHE A 119 -10.12 -2.46 -2.08
N GLN A 120 -10.03 -2.95 -0.84
CA GLN A 120 -9.13 -4.04 -0.49
C GLN A 120 -9.48 -5.32 -1.24
N ARG A 121 -10.77 -5.69 -1.34
CA ARG A 121 -11.18 -6.85 -2.14
C ARG A 121 -10.95 -6.66 -3.62
N LEU A 122 -11.19 -5.46 -4.17
CA LEU A 122 -10.89 -5.13 -5.56
C LEU A 122 -9.39 -5.27 -5.87
N PHE A 123 -8.53 -4.84 -4.94
CA PHE A 123 -7.09 -5.01 -5.03
C PHE A 123 -6.70 -6.49 -5.03
N VAL A 124 -7.24 -7.29 -4.09
CA VAL A 124 -7.00 -8.74 -4.04
C VAL A 124 -7.49 -9.44 -5.31
N GLY A 125 -8.69 -9.13 -5.80
CA GLY A 125 -9.21 -9.69 -7.06
C GLY A 125 -8.35 -9.33 -8.28
N THR A 126 -7.65 -8.20 -8.25
CA THR A 126 -6.65 -7.84 -9.27
C THR A 126 -5.37 -8.69 -9.13
N ILE A 127 -4.90 -8.94 -7.91
CA ILE A 127 -3.77 -9.83 -7.65
C ILE A 127 -4.08 -11.27 -8.09
N GLU A 128 -5.28 -11.77 -7.81
CA GLU A 128 -5.70 -13.11 -8.24
C GLU A 128 -5.65 -13.26 -9.77
N GLN A 129 -5.99 -12.21 -10.52
CA GLN A 129 -5.82 -12.20 -11.98
C GLN A 129 -4.35 -12.29 -12.38
N CYS A 130 -3.47 -11.54 -11.71
CA CYS A 130 -2.02 -11.61 -11.93
C CYS A 130 -1.43 -12.99 -11.60
N VAL A 131 -1.87 -13.62 -10.50
CA VAL A 131 -1.46 -14.98 -10.12
C VAL A 131 -1.90 -16.00 -11.18
N ARG A 132 -3.17 -15.93 -11.63
CA ARG A 132 -3.68 -16.80 -12.70
C ARG A 132 -2.96 -16.61 -14.03
N ALA A 133 -2.52 -15.39 -14.32
CA ALA A 133 -1.72 -15.07 -15.50
C ALA A 133 -0.24 -15.50 -15.38
N GLY A 134 0.19 -16.03 -14.22
CA GLY A 134 1.57 -16.45 -14.00
C GLY A 134 2.56 -15.29 -13.87
N LEU A 135 2.07 -14.12 -13.45
CA LEU A 135 2.88 -12.91 -13.25
C LEU A 135 3.46 -12.78 -11.84
N VAL A 136 3.01 -13.64 -10.91
CA VAL A 136 3.40 -13.65 -9.51
C VAL A 136 4.00 -15.01 -9.17
N ASP A 137 5.26 -15.02 -8.71
CA ASP A 137 5.93 -16.24 -8.25
C ASP A 137 5.61 -16.54 -6.77
N GLY A 138 5.52 -15.52 -5.94
CA GLY A 138 5.16 -15.55 -4.52
C GLY A 138 6.30 -15.88 -3.55
N ARG A 139 7.42 -16.42 -4.04
CA ARG A 139 8.48 -16.92 -3.16
C ARG A 139 9.44 -15.84 -2.69
N LYS A 140 9.72 -14.84 -3.52
CA LYS A 140 10.68 -13.78 -3.21
C LYS A 140 9.99 -12.41 -3.20
N LEU A 141 10.00 -11.80 -2.02
CA LEU A 141 9.28 -10.57 -1.73
C LEU A 141 10.25 -9.42 -1.49
N HIS A 142 10.00 -8.28 -2.13
CA HIS A 142 10.67 -7.01 -1.84
C HIS A 142 9.76 -6.13 -1.02
N VAL A 143 10.25 -5.65 0.11
CA VAL A 143 9.52 -4.71 0.97
C VAL A 143 10.16 -3.34 0.90
N ASP A 144 9.30 -2.33 0.78
CA ASP A 144 9.74 -0.93 0.76
C ASP A 144 8.63 -0.05 1.35
N SER A 145 9.03 1.13 1.83
CA SER A 145 8.08 2.13 2.29
C SER A 145 8.42 3.50 1.72
N SER A 146 7.39 4.30 1.49
CA SER A 146 7.55 5.68 1.04
C SER A 146 6.78 6.62 1.96
N LEU A 147 7.45 7.68 2.38
CA LEU A 147 6.81 8.73 3.19
C LEU A 147 6.15 9.75 2.26
N ILE A 148 4.82 9.78 2.28
CA ILE A 148 3.96 10.62 1.44
C ILE A 148 3.43 11.78 2.26
N GLU A 149 3.42 12.98 1.68
CA GLU A 149 2.83 14.15 2.32
C GLU A 149 1.31 14.07 2.24
N ALA A 150 0.64 14.28 3.38
CA ALA A 150 -0.81 14.40 3.38
C ALA A 150 -1.20 15.74 2.75
N ASP A 151 -2.40 15.82 2.19
CA ASP A 151 -2.98 17.08 1.72
C ASP A 151 -3.48 17.92 2.92
N ALA A 152 -2.55 18.28 3.80
CA ALA A 152 -2.81 18.99 5.03
C ALA A 152 -1.75 20.07 5.25
N SER A 153 -2.22 21.31 5.40
CA SER A 153 -1.36 22.47 5.65
C SER A 153 -0.70 22.38 7.03
N ARG A 154 0.52 22.91 7.16
CA ARG A 154 1.23 22.97 8.46
C ARG A 154 0.54 23.90 9.45
N GLU A 155 -0.11 24.94 8.93
CA GLU A 155 -0.87 25.94 9.70
C GLU A 155 -2.15 25.33 10.31
N SER A 156 -2.61 24.19 9.78
CA SER A 156 -3.72 23.43 10.36
C SER A 156 -3.35 22.69 11.64
N VAL A 157 -2.06 22.60 11.99
CA VAL A 157 -1.57 21.79 13.10
C VAL A 157 -1.74 22.50 14.44
N ILE A 158 -2.43 21.84 15.36
CA ILE A 158 -2.57 22.27 16.75
C ILE A 158 -1.56 21.54 17.63
N LYS A 159 -1.06 22.24 18.65
CA LYS A 159 -0.15 21.71 19.67
C LYS A 159 -0.85 21.77 21.03
N GLY A 160 -0.77 20.69 21.81
CA GLY A 160 -1.40 20.65 23.13
C GLY A 160 -0.96 19.44 23.95
N PRO A 161 -1.45 19.33 25.21
CA PRO A 161 -1.24 18.15 26.03
C PRO A 161 -1.84 16.88 25.35
N PRO A 162 -1.25 15.69 25.57
CA PRO A 162 -1.74 14.45 24.98
C PRO A 162 -3.22 14.18 25.21
N GLU A 163 -3.71 14.48 26.42
CA GLU A 163 -5.11 14.31 26.81
C GLU A 163 -6.06 15.16 25.95
N LEU A 164 -5.68 16.42 25.68
CA LEU A 164 -6.47 17.33 24.84
C LEU A 164 -6.49 16.83 23.39
N ILE A 165 -5.33 16.46 22.84
CA ILE A 165 -5.24 15.96 21.47
C ILE A 165 -6.04 14.66 21.32
N ALA A 166 -5.94 13.74 22.28
CA ALA A 166 -6.72 12.51 22.27
C ALA A 166 -8.23 12.76 22.41
N ALA A 167 -8.65 13.78 23.16
CA ALA A 167 -10.05 14.18 23.24
C ALA A 167 -10.55 14.79 21.92
N LEU A 168 -9.72 15.63 21.28
CA LEU A 168 -10.04 16.21 19.97
C LEU A 168 -10.17 15.13 18.91
N LYS A 169 -9.21 14.19 18.79
CA LYS A 169 -9.30 13.05 17.87
C LYS A 169 -10.60 12.27 18.03
N ARG A 170 -10.99 11.98 19.29
CA ARG A 170 -12.27 11.31 19.59
C ARG A 170 -13.48 12.13 19.14
N ALA A 171 -13.46 13.45 19.34
CA ALA A 171 -14.55 14.32 18.89
C ALA A 171 -14.65 14.40 17.35
N TYR A 172 -13.52 14.44 16.65
CA TYR A 172 -13.45 14.38 15.19
C TYR A 172 -14.00 13.05 14.67
N ALA A 173 -13.51 11.91 15.17
CA ALA A 173 -14.01 10.59 14.77
C ALA A 173 -15.52 10.42 15.04
N ALA A 174 -16.02 10.94 16.16
CA ALA A 174 -17.46 10.93 16.47
C ALA A 174 -18.28 11.83 15.52
N THR A 175 -17.66 12.85 14.93
CA THR A 175 -18.31 13.76 13.97
C THR A 175 -18.33 13.11 12.58
N GLU A 176 -17.23 12.50 12.15
CA GLU A 176 -17.14 11.74 10.89
C GLU A 176 -18.11 10.55 10.88
N SER A 177 -18.18 9.81 11.99
CA SER A 177 -19.14 8.71 12.14
C SER A 177 -20.60 9.16 11.97
N LYS A 178 -20.95 10.39 12.40
CA LYS A 178 -22.30 10.97 12.18
C LYS A 178 -22.55 11.38 10.73
N LEU A 179 -21.49 11.64 9.96
CA LEU A 179 -21.58 12.00 8.54
C LEU A 179 -21.65 10.76 7.63
N GLY A 180 -21.62 9.55 8.19
CA GLY A 180 -21.67 8.29 7.44
C GLY A 180 -20.32 7.90 6.82
N GLU A 181 -19.26 8.63 7.14
CA GLU A 181 -17.88 8.30 6.77
C GLU A 181 -17.30 7.45 7.90
N GLY A 182 -17.52 6.14 7.82
CA GLY A 182 -16.96 5.19 8.78
C GLY A 182 -15.46 5.03 8.57
N VAL A 183 -14.65 5.45 9.54
CA VAL A 183 -13.26 4.99 9.67
C VAL A 183 -13.10 4.27 11.01
N THR A 184 -12.63 3.04 10.94
CA THR A 184 -12.11 2.30 12.08
C THR A 184 -10.70 2.81 12.37
N THR A 185 -10.55 3.58 13.44
CA THR A 185 -9.23 3.87 13.99
C THR A 185 -8.66 2.56 14.56
N PRO A 186 -7.43 2.14 14.20
CA PRO A 186 -6.84 0.93 14.76
C PRO A 186 -6.71 1.05 16.28
N GLU A 187 -7.28 0.10 17.02
CA GLU A 187 -7.37 0.11 18.50
C GLU A 187 -6.01 0.10 19.22
N SER A 188 -4.89 -0.13 18.52
CA SER A 188 -3.58 -0.43 19.14
C SER A 188 -2.47 0.60 18.91
N TYR A 189 -2.75 1.77 18.34
CA TYR A 189 -1.69 2.74 18.04
C TYR A 189 -1.36 3.67 19.24
N GLN A 190 -0.18 3.46 19.84
CA GLN A 190 0.44 4.46 20.73
C GLN A 190 1.12 5.55 19.90
N ALA A 191 0.52 6.75 19.91
CA ALA A 191 1.02 7.88 19.14
C ALA A 191 2.36 8.40 19.67
N VAL A 192 3.40 8.31 18.84
CA VAL A 192 4.73 8.91 19.11
C VAL A 192 4.69 10.46 18.99
N ASN A 193 3.59 11.02 18.47
CA ASN A 193 3.32 12.45 18.31
C ASN A 193 1.98 12.87 18.97
N ASP A 194 1.73 12.39 20.19
CA ASP A 194 0.48 12.64 20.92
C ASP A 194 0.21 14.11 21.28
N ARG A 195 1.22 15.00 21.17
CA ARG A 195 1.09 16.44 21.44
C ARG A 195 0.72 17.29 20.22
N MET A 196 0.60 16.71 19.04
CA MET A 196 0.33 17.43 17.79
C MET A 196 -0.74 16.72 16.96
N MET A 197 -1.59 17.50 16.31
CA MET A 197 -2.65 16.98 15.43
C MET A 197 -2.95 18.00 14.33
N SER A 198 -3.13 17.57 13.08
CA SER A 198 -3.70 18.43 12.05
C SER A 198 -5.23 18.47 12.21
N LYS A 199 -5.81 19.67 12.07
CA LYS A 199 -7.27 19.85 12.04
C LYS A 199 -7.91 19.41 10.72
N SER A 200 -7.13 19.38 9.64
CA SER A 200 -7.58 19.01 8.29
C SER A 200 -7.48 17.52 8.07
N ASP A 201 -6.46 16.88 8.66
CA ASP A 201 -6.27 15.43 8.63
C ASP A 201 -5.73 14.94 10.00
N PRO A 202 -6.61 14.56 10.94
CA PRO A 202 -6.21 14.13 12.28
C PRO A 202 -5.36 12.86 12.34
N ASP A 203 -5.38 12.04 11.28
CA ASP A 203 -4.67 10.76 11.18
C ASP A 203 -3.24 10.94 10.66
N ALA A 204 -2.99 12.00 9.88
CA ALA A 204 -1.66 12.34 9.39
C ALA A 204 -0.71 12.75 10.53
N ALA A 205 0.35 11.97 10.72
CA ALA A 205 1.33 12.24 11.77
C ALA A 205 2.36 13.30 11.34
N MET A 206 2.77 14.15 12.28
CA MET A 206 3.80 15.17 12.06
C MET A 206 5.20 14.56 12.04
N VAL A 207 5.77 14.38 10.85
CA VAL A 207 7.08 13.72 10.69
C VAL A 207 8.00 14.56 9.82
N SER A 208 9.28 14.64 10.17
CA SER A 208 10.32 15.28 9.35
C SER A 208 10.93 14.27 8.38
N ARG A 209 11.42 14.74 7.23
CA ARG A 209 12.09 13.92 6.22
C ARG A 209 13.44 14.55 5.93
N GLY A 210 14.51 13.97 6.47
CA GLY A 210 15.85 14.53 6.35
C GLY A 210 15.96 15.92 6.98
N ARG A 211 16.47 16.90 6.22
CA ARG A 211 16.61 18.31 6.66
C ARG A 211 15.34 19.15 6.46
N HIS A 212 14.28 18.57 5.91
CA HIS A 212 13.03 19.29 5.68
C HIS A 212 12.20 19.39 6.96
N ASP A 213 11.42 20.45 7.03
CA ASP A 213 10.49 20.68 8.12
C ASP A 213 9.52 19.51 8.33
N SER A 214 9.05 19.39 9.58
CA SER A 214 8.00 18.45 9.94
C SER A 214 6.69 18.85 9.26
N ARG A 215 6.06 17.90 8.58
CA ARG A 215 4.76 18.05 7.90
C ARG A 215 3.86 16.86 8.26
N PRO A 216 2.53 16.98 8.11
CA PRO A 216 1.63 15.85 8.20
C PRO A 216 1.93 14.84 7.08
N ARG A 217 2.23 13.60 7.42
CA ARG A 217 2.69 12.57 6.48
C ARG A 217 2.14 11.18 6.84
N TYR A 218 2.08 10.33 5.82
CA TYR A 218 1.79 8.89 5.91
C TYR A 218 2.97 8.08 5.41
N HIS A 219 3.11 6.87 5.93
CA HIS A 219 3.90 5.85 5.26
C HIS A 219 2.98 4.98 4.40
N HIS A 220 3.37 4.79 3.15
CA HIS A 220 2.81 3.77 2.27
C HIS A 220 3.81 2.63 2.18
N HIS A 221 3.51 1.53 2.86
CA HIS A 221 4.29 0.30 2.86
C HIS A 221 3.80 -0.61 1.74
N ARG A 222 4.72 -1.26 1.05
CA ARG A 222 4.40 -2.15 -0.08
C ARG A 222 5.26 -3.39 -0.05
N ALA A 223 4.65 -4.50 -0.45
CA ALA A 223 5.32 -5.75 -0.73
C ALA A 223 5.18 -6.07 -2.22
N ILE A 224 6.29 -6.39 -2.87
CA ILE A 224 6.41 -6.50 -4.33
C ILE A 224 7.02 -7.86 -4.66
N ASP A 225 6.35 -8.61 -5.53
CA ASP A 225 6.86 -9.87 -6.05
C ASP A 225 8.04 -9.67 -7.03
N ASP A 226 9.10 -10.46 -6.89
CA ASP A 226 10.35 -10.35 -7.66
C ASP A 226 10.17 -10.65 -9.16
N GLN A 227 9.18 -11.45 -9.57
CA GLN A 227 9.12 -12.00 -10.92
C GLN A 227 8.83 -10.92 -11.97
N LYS A 228 7.81 -10.10 -11.72
CA LYS A 228 7.32 -9.05 -12.64
C LYS A 228 7.07 -7.71 -11.95
N GLY A 229 7.40 -7.56 -10.67
CA GLY A 229 7.20 -6.32 -9.93
C GLY A 229 5.74 -6.06 -9.56
N VAL A 230 4.93 -7.11 -9.42
CA VAL A 230 3.53 -6.97 -9.00
C VAL A 230 3.49 -6.60 -7.53
N ILE A 231 2.79 -5.52 -7.19
CA ILE A 231 2.51 -5.17 -5.80
C ILE A 231 1.46 -6.14 -5.26
N THR A 232 1.82 -6.94 -4.27
CA THR A 232 1.01 -8.02 -3.71
C THR A 232 0.40 -7.68 -2.36
N ALA A 233 0.96 -6.71 -1.65
CA ALA A 233 0.41 -6.20 -0.41
C ALA A 233 0.75 -4.72 -0.26
N VAL A 234 -0.17 -3.98 0.34
CA VAL A 234 -0.01 -2.57 0.68
C VAL A 234 -0.57 -2.31 2.06
N GLU A 235 0.06 -1.39 2.79
CA GLU A 235 -0.47 -0.89 4.04
C GLU A 235 -0.14 0.60 4.19
N THR A 236 -1.15 1.40 4.52
CA THR A 236 -0.97 2.82 4.82
C THR A 236 -1.04 3.02 6.32
N THR A 237 -0.01 3.64 6.90
CA THR A 237 0.03 3.98 8.32
C THR A 237 0.35 5.46 8.51
N PRO A 238 0.01 6.06 9.67
CA PRO A 238 0.53 7.37 10.03
C PRO A 238 2.07 7.39 9.91
N GLY A 239 2.64 8.51 9.46
CA GLY A 239 4.07 8.62 9.15
C GLY A 239 4.99 8.37 10.35
N SER A 240 4.47 8.38 11.57
CA SER A 240 5.22 8.10 12.81
C SER A 240 5.33 6.61 13.14
N VAL A 241 4.58 5.75 12.44
CA VAL A 241 4.77 4.30 12.51
C VAL A 241 6.03 3.95 11.71
N THR A 242 7.02 3.39 12.38
CA THR A 242 8.27 3.01 11.73
C THR A 242 8.06 1.83 10.79
N GLU A 243 8.63 1.92 9.60
CA GLU A 243 8.45 0.95 8.51
C GLU A 243 8.85 -0.49 8.87
N ASN A 244 9.87 -0.65 9.71
CA ASN A 244 10.34 -1.96 10.16
C ASN A 244 9.27 -2.76 10.93
N ARG A 245 8.30 -2.10 11.57
CA ARG A 245 7.23 -2.77 12.32
C ARG A 245 6.19 -3.45 11.43
N LYS A 246 6.16 -3.12 10.14
CA LYS A 246 5.17 -3.63 9.18
C LYS A 246 5.67 -4.77 8.31
N LEU A 247 6.89 -5.27 8.55
CA LEU A 247 7.47 -6.36 7.77
C LEU A 247 6.60 -7.61 7.76
N LEU A 248 6.23 -8.10 8.95
CA LEU A 248 5.47 -9.35 9.08
C LEU A 248 4.04 -9.20 8.56
N ASP A 249 3.39 -8.07 8.87
CA ASP A 249 2.04 -7.75 8.36
C ASP A 249 2.01 -7.78 6.82
N LEU A 250 3.05 -7.22 6.16
CA LEU A 250 3.17 -7.25 4.70
C LEU A 250 3.38 -8.66 4.14
N ILE A 251 4.13 -9.51 4.84
CA ILE A 251 4.32 -10.92 4.45
C ILE A 251 2.98 -11.65 4.60
N ASP A 252 2.30 -11.50 5.74
CA ASP A 252 1.00 -12.15 6.01
C ASP A 252 -0.05 -11.72 4.97
N HIS A 253 -0.11 -10.43 4.64
CA HIS A 253 -0.96 -9.93 3.56
C HIS A 253 -0.57 -10.49 2.20
N HIS A 254 0.72 -10.57 1.86
CA HIS A 254 1.19 -11.16 0.60
C HIS A 254 0.74 -12.61 0.48
N GLU A 255 0.96 -13.43 1.51
CA GLU A 255 0.63 -14.85 1.49
C GLU A 255 -0.88 -15.07 1.39
N SER A 256 -1.66 -14.27 2.13
CA SER A 256 -3.12 -14.27 2.06
C SER A 256 -3.64 -13.88 0.66
N ASN A 257 -3.12 -12.79 0.08
CA ASN A 257 -3.60 -12.25 -1.19
C ASN A 257 -3.20 -13.11 -2.41
N THR A 258 -2.05 -13.79 -2.34
CA THR A 258 -1.52 -14.58 -3.46
C THR A 258 -1.79 -16.08 -3.33
N GLY A 259 -2.08 -16.56 -2.12
CA GLY A 259 -2.14 -17.99 -1.81
C GLY A 259 -0.79 -18.69 -1.89
N ARG A 260 0.33 -17.94 -1.83
CA ARG A 260 1.69 -18.46 -1.95
C ARG A 260 2.51 -18.08 -0.72
N ALA A 261 3.29 -19.01 -0.20
CA ALA A 261 4.18 -18.76 0.93
C ALA A 261 5.46 -18.05 0.45
N ALA A 262 5.90 -17.04 1.20
CA ALA A 262 7.19 -16.42 0.97
C ALA A 262 8.31 -17.37 1.43
N GLU A 263 9.42 -17.38 0.69
CA GLU A 263 10.65 -18.10 1.03
C GLU A 263 11.80 -17.14 1.33
N ALA A 264 11.80 -15.97 0.69
CA ALA A 264 12.83 -14.95 0.86
C ALA A 264 12.25 -13.53 0.89
N VAL A 265 12.82 -12.69 1.75
CA VAL A 265 12.42 -11.29 1.91
C VAL A 265 13.63 -10.38 1.75
N VAL A 266 13.50 -9.40 0.86
CA VAL A 266 14.50 -8.39 0.53
C VAL A 266 13.98 -7.03 0.97
N GLY A 267 14.81 -6.24 1.63
CA GLY A 267 14.41 -4.92 2.14
C GLY A 267 15.61 -4.06 2.45
N ASP A 268 15.35 -2.78 2.69
CA ASP A 268 16.39 -1.82 3.03
C ASP A 268 16.99 -2.07 4.43
N HIS A 269 17.97 -1.24 4.80
CA HIS A 269 18.64 -1.36 6.09
C HIS A 269 17.75 -1.05 7.30
N LYS A 270 16.64 -0.33 7.14
CA LYS A 270 15.76 0.00 8.26
C LYS A 270 14.93 -1.21 8.68
N TYR A 271 14.65 -2.13 7.75
CA TYR A 271 13.96 -3.39 8.07
C TYR A 271 14.84 -4.39 8.82
N GLY A 272 16.17 -4.29 8.76
CA GLY A 272 17.09 -5.23 9.42
C GLY A 272 17.27 -4.95 10.92
N THR A 273 16.19 -5.08 11.68
CA THR A 273 16.21 -5.08 13.15
C THR A 273 16.27 -6.51 13.69
N GLN A 274 16.82 -6.68 14.90
CA GLN A 274 16.93 -7.99 15.55
C GLN A 274 15.58 -8.73 15.62
N ASP A 275 14.51 -8.03 16.02
CA ASP A 275 13.16 -8.60 16.09
C ASP A 275 12.68 -9.15 14.74
N ASN A 276 12.97 -8.43 13.64
CA ASN A 276 12.61 -8.84 12.29
C ASN A 276 13.42 -10.06 11.83
N PHE A 277 14.73 -10.08 12.13
CA PHE A 277 15.56 -11.25 11.84
C PHE A 277 15.10 -12.50 12.57
N VAL A 278 14.82 -12.39 13.87
CA VAL A 278 14.31 -13.50 14.70
C VAL A 278 12.97 -13.98 14.16
N ALA A 279 12.01 -13.08 13.93
CA ALA A 279 10.69 -13.46 13.45
C ALA A 279 10.72 -14.09 12.05
N CYS A 280 11.56 -13.59 11.14
CA CYS A 280 11.75 -14.20 9.83
C CYS A 280 12.38 -15.60 9.94
N GLN A 281 13.38 -15.77 10.81
CA GLN A 281 14.04 -17.05 11.02
C GLN A 281 13.08 -18.10 11.62
N GLU A 282 12.22 -17.71 12.57
CA GLU A 282 11.18 -18.58 13.13
C GLU A 282 10.18 -19.06 12.08
N ARG A 283 9.92 -18.24 11.05
CA ARG A 283 9.08 -18.58 9.89
C ARG A 283 9.84 -19.31 8.77
N GLY A 284 11.14 -19.56 8.93
CA GLY A 284 11.97 -20.22 7.91
C GLY A 284 12.28 -19.34 6.69
N LEU A 285 12.11 -18.02 6.79
CA LEU A 285 12.34 -17.06 5.71
C LEU A 285 13.82 -16.71 5.58
N THR A 286 14.32 -16.73 4.34
CA THR A 286 15.65 -16.22 4.03
C THR A 286 15.61 -14.70 3.98
N THR A 287 16.41 -14.03 4.80
CA THR A 287 16.44 -12.56 4.87
C THR A 287 17.61 -11.96 4.11
N HIS A 288 17.31 -10.97 3.28
CA HIS A 288 18.27 -10.11 2.61
C HIS A 288 18.01 -8.66 3.02
N LEU A 289 18.09 -8.40 4.33
CA LEU A 289 17.89 -7.08 4.92
C LEU A 289 19.25 -6.47 5.25
N GLY A 290 19.41 -5.17 4.99
CA GLY A 290 20.59 -4.45 5.48
C GLY A 290 20.55 -4.37 7.01
N ASP A 291 21.67 -4.60 7.68
CA ASP A 291 21.71 -4.56 9.15
C ASP A 291 21.64 -3.12 9.65
N ALA A 292 20.58 -2.77 10.39
CA ALA A 292 20.35 -1.44 10.93
C ALA A 292 21.42 -1.02 11.95
N SER A 293 22.06 -1.98 12.62
CA SER A 293 23.03 -1.73 13.69
C SER A 293 24.43 -1.34 13.18
N LYS A 294 24.76 -1.66 11.92
CA LYS A 294 26.07 -1.35 11.31
C LYS A 294 26.38 0.14 11.18
N GLY A 295 25.39 1.02 11.34
CA GLY A 295 25.59 2.47 11.40
C GLY A 295 26.14 2.98 12.75
N GLN A 296 26.11 2.15 13.79
CA GLN A 296 26.66 2.44 15.13
C GLN A 296 27.96 1.69 15.38
N ASP A 297 28.86 1.62 14.39
CA ASP A 297 30.27 1.33 14.67
C ASP A 297 30.79 2.47 15.56
N HIS A 298 30.62 2.30 16.87
CA HIS A 298 31.29 3.10 17.88
C HIS A 298 32.77 3.14 17.48
N HIS A 299 33.26 4.36 17.24
CA HIS A 299 34.63 4.69 16.91
C HIS A 299 35.62 3.64 17.42
N LYS A 300 36.53 3.17 16.55
CA LYS A 300 37.73 2.39 16.89
C LYS A 300 38.32 2.88 18.22
N VAL A 301 37.87 2.31 19.34
CA VAL A 301 38.51 2.51 20.63
C VAL A 301 39.77 1.66 20.53
N HIS A 302 40.93 2.31 20.60
CA HIS A 302 42.21 1.62 20.52
C HIS A 302 42.23 0.42 21.49
N GLY A 303 42.31 -0.80 20.94
CA GLY A 303 42.34 -2.05 21.71
C GLY A 303 41.07 -2.92 21.66
N ILE A 304 39.97 -2.47 21.04
CA ILE A 304 38.74 -3.28 20.88
C ILE A 304 38.55 -3.63 19.40
N PHE A 305 38.37 -4.92 19.09
CA PHE A 305 38.04 -5.37 17.74
C PHE A 305 36.59 -5.00 17.39
N ALA A 306 36.36 -4.52 16.17
CA ALA A 306 35.01 -4.28 15.65
C ALA A 306 34.25 -5.60 15.50
N GLU A 307 32.92 -5.56 15.65
CA GLU A 307 32.05 -6.75 15.55
C GLU A 307 32.18 -7.45 14.18
N SER A 308 32.32 -6.67 13.11
CA SER A 308 32.54 -7.16 11.74
C SER A 308 33.81 -8.00 11.55
N ALA A 309 34.76 -7.91 12.49
CA ALA A 309 36.00 -8.68 12.45
C ALA A 309 35.88 -10.08 13.08
N PHE A 310 34.76 -10.37 13.74
CA PHE A 310 34.49 -11.69 14.31
C PHE A 310 33.85 -12.60 13.27
N VAL A 311 34.31 -13.86 13.20
CA VAL A 311 33.76 -14.87 12.29
C VAL A 311 32.89 -15.83 13.09
N TYR A 312 31.61 -15.94 12.75
CA TYR A 312 30.68 -16.90 13.36
C TYR A 312 30.80 -18.28 12.72
N ASP A 313 30.91 -19.33 13.53
CA ASP A 313 30.79 -20.73 13.12
C ASP A 313 29.40 -21.27 13.51
N PRO A 314 28.50 -21.50 12.51
CA PRO A 314 27.15 -22.00 12.78
C PRO A 314 27.11 -23.41 13.37
N ARG A 315 28.14 -24.26 13.14
CA ARG A 315 28.12 -25.67 13.58
C ARG A 315 28.41 -25.80 15.07
N SER A 316 29.37 -25.02 15.57
CA SER A 316 29.75 -25.02 16.98
C SER A 316 29.04 -23.94 17.79
N ASN A 317 28.29 -23.04 17.14
CA ASN A 317 27.68 -21.86 17.74
C ASN A 317 28.73 -21.04 18.51
N THR A 318 29.82 -20.66 17.84
CA THR A 318 30.94 -19.92 18.43
C THR A 318 31.40 -18.79 17.53
N TYR A 319 31.96 -17.74 18.10
CA TYR A 319 32.65 -16.69 17.34
C TYR A 319 34.16 -16.85 17.45
N ARG A 320 34.89 -16.60 16.37
CA ARG A 320 36.35 -16.47 16.37
C ARG A 320 36.72 -15.00 16.24
N CYS A 321 37.51 -14.49 17.18
CA CYS A 321 38.00 -13.11 17.11
C CYS A 321 39.27 -13.00 16.23
N PRO A 322 39.65 -11.78 15.80
CA PRO A 322 40.89 -11.56 15.03
C PRO A 322 42.18 -11.99 15.74
N ALA A 323 42.18 -12.03 17.08
CA ALA A 323 43.32 -12.52 17.87
C ALA A 323 43.37 -14.06 17.97
N GLY A 324 42.42 -14.77 17.37
CA GLY A 324 42.40 -16.24 17.32
C GLY A 324 41.64 -16.93 18.45
N GLU A 325 41.17 -16.19 19.46
CA GLU A 325 40.35 -16.71 20.56
C GLU A 325 38.95 -17.13 20.09
N VAL A 326 38.42 -18.18 20.72
CA VAL A 326 37.09 -18.73 20.42
C VAL A 326 36.12 -18.36 21.55
N LEU A 327 35.15 -17.52 21.23
CA LEU A 327 34.08 -17.11 22.12
C LEU A 327 32.94 -18.14 22.12
N ARG A 328 32.58 -18.64 23.29
CA ARG A 328 31.49 -19.61 23.51
C ARG A 328 30.27 -18.94 24.15
N PRO A 329 29.05 -19.44 23.88
CA PRO A 329 27.83 -18.90 24.48
C PRO A 329 27.86 -19.09 26.00
N ARG A 330 27.62 -18.01 26.73
CA ARG A 330 27.72 -17.96 28.19
C ARG A 330 26.35 -17.75 28.84
N ARG A 331 25.59 -16.77 28.38
CA ARG A 331 24.33 -16.37 29.02
C ARG A 331 23.34 -15.85 27.99
N VAL A 332 22.09 -16.34 28.07
CA VAL A 332 20.97 -15.77 27.33
C VAL A 332 20.37 -14.62 28.13
N HIS A 333 20.11 -13.50 27.46
CA HIS A 333 19.36 -12.36 27.98
C HIS A 333 17.93 -12.40 27.41
N PRO A 334 16.96 -13.03 28.10
CA PRO A 334 15.64 -13.30 27.54
C PRO A 334 14.85 -12.03 27.18
N VAL A 335 15.08 -10.92 27.90
CA VAL A 335 14.39 -9.64 27.64
C VAL A 335 14.93 -8.90 26.41
N ARG A 336 16.21 -9.09 26.07
CA ARG A 336 16.85 -8.46 24.90
C ARG A 336 16.95 -9.41 23.72
N HIS A 337 16.52 -10.65 23.89
CA HIS A 337 16.71 -11.74 22.92
C HIS A 337 18.17 -11.90 22.45
N THR A 338 19.16 -11.52 23.28
CA THR A 338 20.59 -11.60 22.95
C THR A 338 21.30 -12.73 23.71
N MET A 339 22.39 -13.25 23.14
CA MET A 339 23.29 -14.22 23.77
C MET A 339 24.65 -13.55 24.02
N GLU A 340 25.14 -13.59 25.27
CA GLU A 340 26.50 -13.19 25.63
C GLU A 340 27.48 -14.31 25.24
N TYR A 341 28.51 -13.98 24.47
CA TYR A 341 29.62 -14.87 24.15
C TYR A 341 30.88 -14.44 24.89
N LYS A 342 31.65 -15.41 25.41
CA LYS A 342 32.89 -15.15 26.16
C LYS A 342 33.97 -16.18 25.80
N ALA A 343 35.23 -15.72 25.77
CA ALA A 343 36.41 -16.58 25.57
C ALA A 343 36.63 -17.48 26.79
#